data_AF-A0A7C4DNQ2-F1
#
_entry.id   AF-A0A7C4DNQ2-F1
#
_cell.length_a   1.000
_cell.length_b   1.000
_cell.length_c   1.000
_cell.angle_alpha   90.00
_cell.angle_beta   90.00
_cell.angle_gamma   90.00
#
_symmetry.space_group_name_H-M   'P 1'
#
loop_
_entity.id
_entity.type
_entity.pdbx_description
1 polymer ?
#
loop_
_entity_poly.entity_id
_entity_poly.type
_entity_poly.pdbx_seq_one_letter_code
_entity_poly.pdbx_strand_id
1 'polypeptide(L)'
;MGLLRSSRTILFAVLVAQLILLGLLTQLVVVGSGDCLSTTFFYVYGSTQCPYCRSLDAFFNQSFPEKHYFCPVNLDEKCYKEYEVLVTSITGRDAVPQTLVLRNESGRLVATAIVIGAVMEQSFWEQLACGKPVNEIPIYSGVKQVASAPANSVINFIDTISGLSYSYSKPGISGTSTTVNTEGCLSNVLFYMYGQTTCPHCSSQDNFFKQYFPHNYFYCPIDKYRECYDAASRFVSFLASKGVPLDIARSIPQIVALKNDTDSPSILAVVVGELRERSFWLQLACSAPSTVIPVYVSTGSSGSPIAMIDVNTMNHSGLINNYIVFPTTHSEALNSQTLGVIVVVTVLTVTLGGYTIYARTRRRVKRPASSRRGS
;
A
#
# COMPACT_ATOMS: atom_id res chain seq x y z
N MET A 1 46.24 37.35 -27.23
CA MET A 1 44.94 37.20 -26.52
C MET A 1 43.89 36.37 -27.29
N GLY A 2 44.28 35.45 -28.19
CA GLY A 2 43.32 34.60 -28.95
C GLY A 2 43.15 33.17 -28.42
N LEU A 3 44.08 32.69 -27.58
CA LEU A 3 44.16 31.26 -27.21
C LEU A 3 43.27 30.86 -26.01
N LEU A 4 42.81 31.81 -25.19
CA LEU A 4 41.97 31.52 -24.01
C LEU A 4 40.48 31.36 -24.31
N ARG A 5 40.01 31.76 -25.50
CA ARG A 5 38.59 31.61 -25.88
C ARG A 5 38.26 30.20 -26.42
N SER A 6 39.23 29.49 -26.95
CA SER A 6 39.02 28.18 -27.60
C SER A 6 38.82 27.04 -26.59
N SER A 7 39.46 27.11 -25.42
CA SER A 7 39.42 26.05 -24.40
C SER A 7 38.02 25.83 -23.78
N ARG A 8 37.22 26.90 -23.63
CA ARG A 8 35.88 26.78 -23.03
C ARG A 8 34.87 26.07 -23.93
N THR A 9 35.00 26.22 -25.25
CA THR A 9 34.16 25.54 -26.25
C THR A 9 34.43 24.05 -26.31
N ILE A 10 35.69 23.61 -26.17
CA ILE A 10 36.05 22.19 -26.20
C ILE A 10 35.54 21.47 -24.95
N LEU A 11 35.69 22.08 -23.77
CA LEU A 11 35.21 21.47 -22.51
C LEU A 11 33.68 21.27 -22.51
N PHE A 12 32.94 22.23 -23.07
CA PHE A 12 31.48 22.14 -23.16
C PHE A 12 31.03 21.04 -24.14
N ALA A 13 31.71 20.89 -25.28
CA ALA A 13 31.41 19.84 -26.24
C ALA A 13 31.66 18.43 -25.67
N VAL A 14 32.73 18.24 -24.90
CA VAL A 14 33.03 16.95 -24.23
C VAL A 14 31.97 16.60 -23.20
N LEU A 15 31.56 17.55 -22.35
CA LEU A 15 30.51 17.34 -21.34
C LEU A 15 29.15 16.99 -21.98
N VAL A 16 28.78 17.67 -23.07
CA VAL A 16 27.54 17.38 -23.81
C VAL A 16 27.59 16.00 -24.45
N ALA A 17 28.71 15.61 -25.06
CA ALA A 17 28.88 14.27 -25.64
C ALA A 17 28.79 13.16 -24.58
N GLN A 18 29.35 13.38 -23.39
CA GLN A 18 29.31 12.42 -22.29
C GLN A 18 27.88 12.26 -21.73
N LEU A 19 27.13 13.35 -21.61
CA LEU A 19 25.72 13.33 -21.21
C LEU A 19 24.83 12.64 -22.26
N ILE A 20 25.09 12.85 -23.55
CA ILE A 20 24.38 12.15 -24.64
C ILE A 20 24.67 10.65 -24.60
N LEU A 21 25.92 10.24 -24.35
CA LEU A 21 26.29 8.83 -24.23
C LEU A 21 25.63 8.16 -23.02
N LEU A 22 25.58 8.84 -21.86
CA LEU A 22 24.86 8.39 -20.66
C LEU A 22 23.33 8.32 -20.90
N GLY A 23 22.77 9.26 -21.66
CA GLY A 23 21.36 9.23 -22.08
C GLY A 23 21.02 8.10 -23.04
N LEU A 24 21.93 7.75 -23.97
CA LEU A 24 21.75 6.62 -24.88
C LEU A 24 21.88 5.26 -24.19
N LEU A 25 22.80 5.14 -23.21
CA LEU A 25 22.96 3.93 -22.41
C LEU A 25 21.74 3.64 -21.50
N THR A 26 21.00 4.66 -21.09
CA THR A 26 19.78 4.50 -20.28
C THR A 26 18.55 4.09 -21.11
N GLN A 27 18.55 4.32 -22.43
CA GLN A 27 17.44 3.92 -23.31
C GLN A 27 17.55 2.48 -23.85
N LEU A 28 18.73 1.85 -23.78
CA LEU A 28 18.95 0.48 -24.29
C LEU A 28 18.60 -0.65 -23.30
N VAL A 29 18.14 -0.31 -22.09
CA VAL A 29 17.60 -1.28 -21.13
C VAL A 29 16.08 -1.16 -21.07
N VAL A 30 15.43 -1.22 -22.24
CA VAL A 30 14.01 -1.59 -22.35
C VAL A 30 13.96 -2.79 -23.29
N VAL A 31 14.60 -3.88 -22.87
CA VAL A 31 14.33 -5.19 -23.47
C VAL A 31 12.89 -5.51 -23.11
N GLY A 32 12.04 -5.66 -24.14
CA GLY A 32 10.61 -5.87 -23.99
C GLY A 32 10.29 -7.03 -23.06
N SER A 33 9.96 -6.70 -21.81
CA SER A 33 9.52 -7.62 -20.75
C SER A 33 7.99 -7.85 -20.79
N GLY A 34 7.33 -7.49 -21.89
CA GLY A 34 5.88 -7.31 -21.94
C GLY A 34 5.02 -8.57 -21.91
N ASP A 35 5.55 -9.74 -22.31
CA ASP A 35 4.67 -10.91 -22.54
C ASP A 35 4.69 -11.96 -21.41
N CYS A 36 5.85 -12.22 -20.80
CA CYS A 36 5.98 -13.24 -19.75
C CYS A 36 5.16 -12.91 -18.50
N LEU A 37 5.25 -11.69 -17.95
CA LEU A 37 4.52 -11.30 -16.74
C LEU A 37 2.99 -11.33 -16.93
N SER A 38 2.51 -11.18 -18.16
CA SER A 38 1.08 -11.24 -18.46
C SER A 38 0.49 -12.64 -18.20
N THR A 39 1.30 -13.68 -18.39
CA THR A 39 0.94 -15.10 -18.24
C THR A 39 1.49 -15.72 -16.95
N THR A 40 2.27 -14.99 -16.16
CA THR A 40 2.81 -15.45 -14.87
C THR A 40 1.82 -15.23 -13.72
N PHE A 41 1.91 -16.14 -12.73
CA PHE A 41 1.19 -16.11 -11.47
C PHE A 41 2.09 -16.62 -10.33
N PHE A 42 2.02 -15.98 -9.17
CA PHE A 42 2.80 -16.34 -7.97
C PHE A 42 1.90 -17.00 -6.92
N TYR A 43 2.08 -18.30 -6.67
CA TYR A 43 1.30 -19.02 -5.65
C TYR A 43 2.13 -19.15 -4.37
N VAL A 44 1.73 -18.44 -3.32
CA VAL A 44 2.51 -18.29 -2.08
C VAL A 44 1.87 -19.11 -0.96
N TYR A 45 2.57 -20.12 -0.48
CA TYR A 45 2.26 -20.78 0.80
C TYR A 45 2.87 -19.99 1.94
N GLY A 46 2.04 -19.57 2.90
CA GLY A 46 2.51 -18.77 4.04
C GLY A 46 1.60 -18.88 5.25
N SER A 47 2.13 -18.54 6.42
CA SER A 47 1.31 -18.38 7.63
C SER A 47 0.93 -16.91 7.81
N THR A 48 -0.32 -16.63 8.17
CA THR A 48 -0.76 -15.26 8.48
C THR A 48 -0.08 -14.69 9.71
N GLN A 49 0.40 -15.55 10.61
CA GLN A 49 1.17 -15.16 11.80
C GLN A 49 2.65 -14.89 11.51
N CYS A 50 3.16 -15.38 10.38
CA CYS A 50 4.56 -15.23 9.97
C CYS A 50 4.83 -13.80 9.43
N PRO A 51 5.70 -12.99 10.09
CA PRO A 51 5.97 -11.62 9.66
C PRO A 51 6.57 -11.53 8.25
N TYR A 52 7.48 -12.43 7.90
CA TYR A 52 8.08 -12.49 6.56
C TYR A 52 7.07 -12.83 5.47
N CYS A 53 6.09 -13.67 5.79
CA CYS A 53 5.02 -14.06 4.88
C CYS A 53 4.10 -12.86 4.59
N ARG A 54 3.75 -12.08 5.63
CA ARG A 54 2.99 -10.83 5.48
C ARG A 54 3.74 -9.78 4.67
N SER A 55 5.04 -9.62 4.92
CA SER A 55 5.86 -8.68 4.14
C SER A 55 5.94 -9.09 2.66
N LEU A 56 6.03 -10.39 2.38
CA LEU A 56 6.08 -10.89 1.00
C LEU A 56 4.73 -10.71 0.28
N ASP A 57 3.63 -10.98 0.97
CA ASP A 57 2.28 -10.74 0.44
C ASP A 57 2.05 -9.25 0.14
N ALA A 58 2.46 -8.35 1.05
CA ALA A 58 2.40 -6.92 0.82
C ALA A 58 3.26 -6.48 -0.39
N PHE A 59 4.45 -7.06 -0.54
CA PHE A 59 5.32 -6.82 -1.67
C PHE A 59 4.69 -7.26 -3.00
N PHE A 60 4.06 -8.43 -3.06
CA PHE A 60 3.36 -8.89 -4.27
C PHE A 60 2.15 -8.03 -4.60
N ASN A 61 1.33 -7.67 -3.61
CA ASN A 61 0.22 -6.74 -3.79
C ASN A 61 0.67 -5.40 -4.40
N GLN A 62 1.85 -4.91 -4.02
CA GLN A 62 2.39 -3.64 -4.51
C GLN A 62 3.04 -3.77 -5.90
N SER A 63 3.86 -4.80 -6.10
CA SER A 63 4.76 -4.90 -7.27
C SER A 63 4.14 -5.70 -8.42
N PHE A 64 3.22 -6.62 -8.11
CA PHE A 64 2.59 -7.56 -9.03
C PHE A 64 1.08 -7.66 -8.75
N PRO A 65 0.33 -6.55 -8.82
CA PRO A 65 -1.08 -6.53 -8.47
C PRO A 65 -1.87 -7.56 -9.29
N GLU A 66 -2.74 -8.31 -8.62
CA GLU A 66 -3.58 -9.37 -9.22
C GLU A 66 -2.81 -10.55 -9.83
N LYS A 67 -1.51 -10.67 -9.57
CA LYS A 67 -0.66 -11.75 -10.09
C LYS A 67 -0.23 -12.76 -9.04
N HIS A 68 -0.73 -12.67 -7.82
CA HIS A 68 -0.41 -13.65 -6.79
C HIS A 68 -1.64 -14.13 -6.02
N TYR A 69 -1.48 -15.28 -5.36
CA TYR A 69 -2.42 -15.81 -4.40
C TYR A 69 -1.67 -16.28 -3.16
N PHE A 70 -2.15 -15.84 -1.99
CA PHE A 70 -1.62 -16.23 -0.71
C PHE A 70 -2.47 -17.35 -0.11
N CYS A 71 -1.90 -18.54 0.02
CA CYS A 71 -2.51 -19.74 0.61
C CYS A 71 -2.14 -19.81 2.11
N PRO A 72 -3.05 -19.46 3.04
CA PRO A 72 -2.75 -19.38 4.46
C PRO A 72 -2.71 -20.75 5.14
N VAL A 73 -1.53 -21.36 5.24
CA VAL A 73 -1.35 -22.75 5.74
C VAL A 73 -1.76 -22.94 7.21
N ASN A 74 -1.92 -21.86 7.98
CA ASN A 74 -2.36 -21.90 9.38
C ASN A 74 -3.88 -21.71 9.55
N LEU A 75 -4.61 -21.35 8.50
CA LEU A 75 -6.06 -21.10 8.54
C LEU A 75 -6.84 -22.02 7.59
N ASP A 76 -6.20 -22.55 6.56
CA ASP A 76 -6.82 -23.37 5.52
C ASP A 76 -6.18 -24.77 5.50
N GLU A 77 -6.96 -25.79 5.86
CA GLU A 77 -6.53 -27.19 5.90
C GLU A 77 -6.09 -27.70 4.52
N LYS A 78 -6.73 -27.22 3.44
CA LYS A 78 -6.35 -27.57 2.08
C LYS A 78 -4.98 -26.96 1.76
N CYS A 79 -4.77 -25.66 2.05
CA CYS A 79 -3.46 -25.03 1.90
C CYS A 79 -2.37 -25.78 2.68
N TYR A 80 -2.68 -26.21 3.90
CA TYR A 80 -1.75 -26.98 4.73
C TYR A 80 -1.37 -28.32 4.08
N LYS A 81 -2.36 -29.09 3.61
CA LYS A 81 -2.13 -30.39 2.93
C LYS A 81 -1.32 -30.23 1.65
N GLU A 82 -1.63 -29.23 0.83
CA GLU A 82 -0.86 -28.93 -0.37
C GLU A 82 0.59 -28.56 -0.03
N TYR A 83 0.77 -27.71 0.98
CA TYR A 83 2.10 -27.33 1.48
C TYR A 83 2.89 -28.53 1.99
N GLU A 84 2.25 -29.45 2.73
CA GLU A 84 2.88 -30.68 3.20
C GLU A 84 3.41 -31.54 2.04
N VAL A 85 2.63 -31.69 0.96
CA VAL A 85 3.07 -32.41 -0.24
C VAL A 85 4.24 -31.69 -0.92
N LEU A 86 4.18 -30.36 -1.05
CA LEU A 86 5.28 -29.55 -1.61
C LEU A 86 6.57 -29.77 -0.80
N VAL A 87 6.49 -29.73 0.53
CA VAL A 87 7.63 -29.92 1.43
C VAL A 87 8.18 -31.34 1.33
N THR A 88 7.33 -32.36 1.46
CA THR A 88 7.77 -33.75 1.54
C THR A 88 8.25 -34.31 0.22
N SER A 89 7.65 -33.88 -0.90
CA SER A 89 7.87 -34.49 -2.22
C SER A 89 8.77 -33.67 -3.14
N ILE A 90 8.93 -32.36 -2.89
CA ILE A 90 9.63 -31.47 -3.82
C ILE A 90 10.77 -30.71 -3.12
N THR A 91 10.49 -29.93 -2.08
CA THR A 91 11.46 -28.97 -1.55
C THR A 91 12.32 -29.51 -0.40
N GLY A 92 11.83 -30.50 0.34
CA GLY A 92 12.50 -31.08 1.51
C GLY A 92 12.72 -30.09 2.66
N ARG A 93 12.05 -28.94 2.66
CA ARG A 93 12.25 -27.87 3.64
C ARG A 93 10.92 -27.38 4.16
N ASP A 94 10.66 -27.62 5.44
CA ASP A 94 9.51 -27.05 6.13
C ASP A 94 9.84 -25.62 6.58
N ALA A 95 9.60 -24.66 5.69
CA ALA A 95 9.79 -23.24 5.95
C ALA A 95 8.78 -22.42 5.14
N VAL A 96 8.19 -21.39 5.75
CA VAL A 96 7.32 -20.42 5.07
C VAL A 96 7.97 -19.01 5.07
N PRO A 97 7.72 -18.18 4.05
CA PRO A 97 6.89 -18.47 2.87
C PRO A 97 7.61 -19.35 1.82
N GLN A 98 6.84 -20.10 1.02
CA GLN A 98 7.31 -20.72 -0.22
C GLN A 98 6.45 -20.25 -1.39
N THR A 99 7.07 -19.82 -2.49
CA THR A 99 6.38 -19.32 -3.67
C THR A 99 6.66 -20.19 -4.88
N LEU A 100 5.60 -20.66 -5.53
CA LEU A 100 5.67 -21.24 -6.88
C LEU A 100 5.52 -20.11 -7.90
N VAL A 101 6.48 -19.99 -8.80
CA VAL A 101 6.36 -19.11 -9.96
C VAL A 101 5.75 -19.94 -11.09
N LEU A 102 4.49 -19.68 -11.42
CA LEU A 102 3.72 -20.43 -12.40
C LEU A 102 3.53 -19.58 -13.65
N ARG A 103 3.64 -20.17 -14.83
CA ARG A 103 3.28 -19.53 -16.10
C ARG A 103 2.18 -20.32 -16.79
N ASN A 104 1.20 -19.63 -17.33
CA ASN A 104 0.21 -20.22 -18.22
C ASN A 104 0.79 -20.33 -19.64
N GLU A 105 1.10 -21.55 -20.06
CA GLU A 105 1.55 -21.86 -21.41
C GLU A 105 0.46 -22.71 -22.09
N SER A 106 -0.18 -22.14 -23.12
CA SER A 106 -1.22 -22.83 -23.90
C SER A 106 -2.38 -23.38 -23.06
N GLY A 107 -2.76 -22.68 -21.98
CA GLY A 107 -3.85 -23.09 -21.08
C GLY A 107 -3.42 -24.02 -19.95
N ARG A 108 -2.13 -24.36 -19.84
CA ARG A 108 -1.58 -25.19 -18.77
C ARG A 108 -0.64 -24.40 -17.88
N LEU A 109 -0.74 -24.59 -16.57
CA LEU A 109 0.22 -24.02 -15.61
C LEU A 109 1.52 -24.84 -15.61
N VAL A 110 2.64 -24.15 -15.80
CA VAL A 110 3.99 -24.70 -15.76
C VAL A 110 4.79 -23.91 -14.74
N ALA A 111 5.44 -24.59 -13.79
CA ALA A 111 6.35 -23.91 -12.87
C ALA A 111 7.62 -23.49 -13.59
N THR A 112 8.11 -22.28 -13.31
CA THR A 112 9.42 -21.80 -13.76
C THR A 112 10.44 -21.78 -12.62
N ALA A 113 9.99 -21.66 -11.36
CA ALA A 113 10.85 -21.69 -10.18
C ALA A 113 10.05 -21.96 -8.89
N ILE A 114 10.77 -22.36 -7.84
CA ILE A 114 10.28 -22.40 -6.45
C ILE A 114 11.20 -21.53 -5.60
N VAL A 115 10.64 -20.65 -4.77
CA VAL A 115 11.41 -19.75 -3.90
C VAL A 115 11.01 -19.94 -2.45
N ILE A 116 11.99 -20.23 -1.59
CA ILE A 116 11.84 -20.40 -0.15
C ILE A 116 12.36 -19.13 0.53
N GLY A 117 11.49 -18.44 1.27
CA GLY A 117 11.78 -17.19 1.96
C GLY A 117 11.18 -15.96 1.27
N ALA A 118 11.29 -14.81 1.95
CA ALA A 118 10.67 -13.55 1.55
C ALA A 118 11.66 -12.65 0.80
N VAL A 119 11.66 -12.72 -0.53
CA VAL A 119 12.50 -11.88 -1.40
C VAL A 119 11.73 -10.62 -1.82
N MET A 120 12.27 -9.44 -1.52
CA MET A 120 11.64 -8.14 -1.83
C MET A 120 12.23 -7.45 -3.07
N GLU A 121 12.98 -8.18 -3.87
CA GLU A 121 13.63 -7.64 -5.07
C GLU A 121 12.77 -7.91 -6.30
N GLN A 122 12.18 -6.86 -6.89
CA GLN A 122 11.29 -6.98 -8.05
C GLN A 122 11.98 -7.61 -9.27
N SER A 123 13.21 -7.19 -9.57
CA SER A 123 14.00 -7.73 -10.70
C SER A 123 14.23 -9.24 -10.60
N PHE A 124 14.38 -9.77 -9.38
CA PHE A 124 14.52 -11.20 -9.16
C PHE A 124 13.25 -11.96 -9.58
N TRP A 125 12.08 -11.51 -9.15
CA TRP A 125 10.81 -12.14 -9.52
C TRP A 125 10.51 -12.01 -11.02
N GLU A 126 10.81 -10.87 -11.63
CA GLU A 126 10.68 -10.67 -13.08
C GLU A 126 11.58 -11.62 -13.87
N GLN A 127 12.82 -11.83 -13.41
CA GLN A 127 13.74 -12.79 -14.01
C GLN A 127 13.18 -14.22 -13.95
N LEU A 128 12.64 -14.65 -12.81
CA LEU A 128 12.03 -15.97 -12.67
C LEU A 128 10.74 -16.11 -13.49
N ALA A 129 9.92 -15.04 -13.51
CA ALA A 129 8.69 -14.96 -14.28
C ALA A 129 8.92 -15.06 -15.78
N CYS A 130 10.08 -14.60 -16.26
CA CYS A 130 10.48 -14.60 -17.68
C CYS A 130 11.48 -15.72 -18.03
N GLY A 131 11.88 -16.55 -17.05
CA GLY A 131 12.73 -17.71 -17.27
C GLY A 131 12.09 -18.73 -18.21
N LYS A 132 12.88 -19.42 -19.03
CA LYS A 132 12.35 -20.49 -19.88
C LYS A 132 12.02 -21.71 -19.01
N PRO A 133 10.92 -22.44 -19.30
CA PRO A 133 10.71 -23.75 -18.71
C PRO A 133 11.92 -24.64 -18.96
N VAL A 134 12.30 -25.39 -17.95
CA VAL A 134 13.47 -26.28 -17.95
C VAL A 134 13.04 -27.64 -17.43
N ASN A 135 13.80 -28.69 -17.77
CA ASN A 135 13.51 -30.06 -17.32
C ASN A 135 13.66 -30.22 -15.79
N GLU A 136 14.36 -29.30 -15.14
CA GLU A 136 14.53 -29.24 -13.70
C GLU A 136 14.16 -27.85 -13.19
N ILE A 137 13.13 -27.77 -12.34
CA ILE A 137 12.65 -26.52 -11.77
C ILE A 137 13.63 -26.05 -10.69
N PRO A 138 14.27 -24.88 -10.83
CA PRO A 138 15.21 -24.39 -9.85
C PRO A 138 14.50 -24.03 -8.54
N ILE A 139 15.13 -24.41 -7.41
CA ILE A 139 14.69 -24.08 -6.06
C ILE A 139 15.67 -23.07 -5.45
N TYR A 140 15.13 -21.93 -5.04
CA TYR A 140 15.89 -20.84 -4.42
C TYR A 140 15.63 -20.78 -2.92
N SER A 141 16.65 -20.39 -2.15
CA SER A 141 16.52 -19.92 -0.79
C SER A 141 16.98 -18.46 -0.75
N GLY A 142 16.03 -17.55 -0.58
CA GLY A 142 16.23 -16.15 -0.94
C GLY A 142 16.53 -16.01 -2.44
N VAL A 143 17.60 -15.29 -2.78
CA VAL A 143 18.05 -15.11 -4.19
C VAL A 143 19.04 -16.19 -4.66
N LYS A 144 19.44 -17.12 -3.79
CA LYS A 144 20.44 -18.15 -4.10
C LYS A 144 19.75 -19.46 -4.50
N GLN A 145 20.06 -19.98 -5.69
CA GLN A 145 19.64 -21.33 -6.05
C GLN A 145 20.34 -22.35 -5.14
N VAL A 146 19.55 -23.22 -4.51
CA VAL A 146 20.04 -24.22 -3.54
C VAL A 146 19.80 -25.65 -4.00
N ALA A 147 18.86 -25.87 -4.91
CA ALA A 147 18.56 -27.18 -5.49
C ALA A 147 17.81 -27.02 -6.82
N SER A 148 17.42 -28.15 -7.40
CA SER A 148 16.44 -28.23 -8.49
C SER A 148 15.54 -29.45 -8.27
N ALA A 149 14.30 -29.39 -8.74
CA ALA A 149 13.36 -30.51 -8.71
C ALA A 149 13.04 -30.99 -10.13
N PRO A 150 12.88 -32.30 -10.38
CA PRO A 150 12.42 -32.80 -11.67
C PRO A 150 11.07 -32.16 -12.06
N ALA A 151 10.98 -31.65 -13.30
CA ALA A 151 9.77 -30.95 -13.76
C ALA A 151 8.52 -31.83 -13.69
N ASN A 152 8.63 -33.13 -13.96
CA ASN A 152 7.53 -34.08 -13.83
C ASN A 152 6.97 -34.16 -12.39
N SER A 153 7.81 -34.13 -11.36
CA SER A 153 7.36 -34.12 -9.96
C SER A 153 6.58 -32.85 -9.63
N VAL A 154 7.05 -31.69 -10.10
CA VAL A 154 6.37 -30.40 -9.88
C VAL A 154 5.07 -30.32 -10.69
N ILE A 155 5.06 -30.84 -11.92
CA ILE A 155 3.85 -30.92 -12.76
C ILE A 155 2.80 -31.80 -12.09
N ASN A 156 3.16 -32.98 -11.59
CA ASN A 156 2.21 -33.86 -10.90
C ASN A 156 1.62 -33.20 -9.65
N PHE A 157 2.42 -32.43 -8.92
CA PHE A 157 1.95 -31.62 -7.81
C PHE A 157 0.98 -30.53 -8.27
N ILE A 158 1.30 -29.77 -9.32
CA ILE A 158 0.43 -28.74 -9.90
C ILE A 158 -0.90 -29.34 -10.39
N ASP A 159 -0.84 -30.50 -11.05
CA ASP A 159 -2.03 -31.21 -11.53
C ASP A 159 -2.90 -31.69 -10.35
N THR A 160 -2.30 -32.05 -9.21
CA THR A 160 -3.02 -32.41 -7.99
C THR A 160 -3.73 -31.21 -7.36
N ILE A 161 -3.04 -30.07 -7.20
CA ILE A 161 -3.65 -28.86 -6.61
C ILE A 161 -4.69 -28.22 -7.53
N SER A 162 -4.48 -28.30 -8.85
CA SER A 162 -5.45 -27.81 -9.83
C SER A 162 -6.67 -28.73 -9.92
N GLY A 163 -6.48 -30.05 -9.85
CA GLY A 163 -7.57 -31.02 -9.75
C GLY A 163 -8.44 -30.83 -8.48
N LEU A 164 -7.84 -30.42 -7.37
CA LEU A 164 -8.56 -30.03 -6.14
C LEU A 164 -9.17 -28.61 -6.22
N SER A 165 -8.84 -27.82 -7.24
CA SER A 165 -9.19 -26.40 -7.39
C SER A 165 -9.90 -26.03 -8.69
N TYR A 166 -10.37 -26.99 -9.50
CA TYR A 166 -11.15 -26.71 -10.71
C TYR A 166 -12.63 -26.42 -10.41
N SER A 167 -12.86 -25.49 -9.49
CA SER A 167 -14.00 -24.56 -9.53
C SER A 167 -13.55 -23.15 -9.13
N TYR A 168 -12.29 -22.80 -9.39
CA TYR A 168 -11.94 -21.40 -9.66
C TYR A 168 -12.30 -21.10 -11.12
N SER A 169 -13.59 -21.21 -11.45
CA SER A 169 -14.15 -20.16 -12.29
C SER A 169 -13.82 -18.87 -11.57
N LYS A 170 -12.87 -18.10 -12.11
CA LYS A 170 -12.82 -16.65 -11.94
C LYS A 170 -14.27 -16.22 -11.68
N PRO A 171 -14.66 -15.66 -10.51
CA PRO A 171 -16.02 -15.17 -10.36
C PRO A 171 -16.26 -14.35 -11.61
N GLY A 172 -17.23 -14.80 -12.40
CA GLY A 172 -17.38 -14.35 -13.75
C GLY A 172 -17.57 -12.85 -13.70
N ILE A 173 -16.50 -12.10 -13.99
CA ILE A 173 -16.57 -10.77 -14.60
C ILE A 173 -16.99 -11.03 -16.06
N SER A 174 -18.14 -11.67 -16.18
CA SER A 174 -19.08 -11.73 -17.28
C SER A 174 -20.49 -11.49 -16.72
N GLY A 175 -20.63 -11.03 -15.47
CA GLY A 175 -21.52 -9.90 -15.25
C GLY A 175 -20.92 -8.75 -16.04
N THR A 176 -21.66 -8.21 -17.00
CA THR A 176 -21.52 -6.80 -17.35
C THR A 176 -21.17 -6.06 -16.07
N SER A 177 -19.95 -5.55 -15.98
CA SER A 177 -19.58 -4.57 -14.97
C SER A 177 -20.44 -3.36 -15.28
N THR A 178 -21.69 -3.40 -14.85
CA THR A 178 -22.28 -2.23 -14.23
C THR A 178 -21.28 -1.90 -13.15
N THR A 179 -20.41 -0.94 -13.49
CA THR A 179 -19.74 -0.07 -12.53
C THR A 179 -20.84 0.41 -11.59
N VAL A 180 -21.15 -0.41 -10.58
CA VAL A 180 -21.92 0.03 -9.44
C VAL A 180 -21.08 1.18 -8.94
N ASN A 181 -21.61 2.38 -9.10
CA ASN A 181 -20.91 3.60 -8.79
C ASN A 181 -20.79 3.67 -7.26
N THR A 182 -19.85 2.90 -6.70
CA THR A 182 -19.66 2.68 -5.26
C THR A 182 -19.21 3.96 -4.56
N GLU A 183 -18.81 4.98 -5.31
CA GLU A 183 -18.58 6.32 -4.79
C GLU A 183 -19.84 6.93 -4.16
N GLY A 184 -21.04 6.55 -4.62
CA GLY A 184 -22.30 7.00 -4.01
C GLY A 184 -22.47 6.56 -2.55
N CYS A 185 -21.91 5.40 -2.18
CA CYS A 185 -22.00 4.86 -0.83
C CYS A 185 -21.15 5.64 0.20
N LEU A 186 -20.16 6.41 -0.24
CA LEU A 186 -19.31 7.18 0.66
C LEU A 186 -20.01 8.46 1.15
N SER A 187 -21.08 8.91 0.50
CA SER A 187 -21.73 10.19 0.81
C SER A 187 -22.15 10.37 2.28
N ASN A 188 -22.37 9.26 3.00
CA ASN A 188 -22.74 9.28 4.40
C ASN A 188 -21.88 8.37 5.30
N VAL A 189 -20.67 8.02 4.89
CA VAL A 189 -19.78 7.14 5.66
C VAL A 189 -18.58 7.91 6.20
N LEU A 190 -18.20 7.64 7.45
CA LEU A 190 -17.01 8.17 8.11
C LEU A 190 -16.18 7.02 8.70
N PHE A 191 -14.91 6.94 8.31
CA PHE A 191 -13.92 6.06 8.91
C PHE A 191 -13.22 6.79 10.06
N TYR A 192 -13.53 6.43 11.29
CA TYR A 192 -12.96 7.04 12.48
C TYR A 192 -11.83 6.17 13.03
N MET A 193 -10.59 6.68 13.07
CA MET A 193 -9.41 5.89 13.44
C MET A 193 -8.75 6.37 14.73
N TYR A 194 -8.53 5.44 15.65
CA TYR A 194 -7.60 5.57 16.77
C TYR A 194 -6.22 5.06 16.38
N GLY A 195 -5.16 5.79 16.74
CA GLY A 195 -3.79 5.34 16.58
C GLY A 195 -2.79 6.28 17.22
N GLN A 196 -1.52 5.87 17.25
CA GLN A 196 -0.41 6.71 17.73
C GLN A 196 0.33 7.33 16.54
N THR A 197 0.76 8.58 16.65
CA THR A 197 1.51 9.26 15.59
C THR A 197 2.90 8.67 15.33
N THR A 198 3.43 7.93 16.30
CA THR A 198 4.72 7.21 16.21
C THR A 198 4.59 5.78 15.71
N CYS A 199 3.37 5.24 15.58
CA CYS A 199 3.15 3.86 15.14
C CYS A 199 3.23 3.76 13.60
N PRO A 200 4.15 2.94 13.04
CA PRO A 200 4.30 2.82 11.58
C PRO A 200 3.03 2.34 10.87
N HIS A 201 2.32 1.39 11.45
CA HIS A 201 1.05 0.87 10.92
C HIS A 201 -0.06 1.92 10.95
N CYS A 202 -0.11 2.76 12.00
CA CYS A 202 -1.05 3.88 12.06
C CYS A 202 -0.74 4.93 11.00
N SER A 203 0.55 5.26 10.80
CA SER A 203 0.99 6.20 9.76
C SER A 203 0.69 5.68 8.35
N SER A 204 0.94 4.40 8.09
CA SER A 204 0.60 3.75 6.82
C SER A 204 -0.91 3.81 6.55
N GLN A 205 -1.74 3.46 7.54
CA GLN A 205 -3.19 3.53 7.41
C GLN A 205 -3.72 4.96 7.23
N ASP A 206 -3.17 5.93 7.96
CA ASP A 206 -3.52 7.35 7.85
C ASP A 206 -3.23 7.89 6.43
N ASN A 207 -2.07 7.55 5.88
CA ASN A 207 -1.71 7.92 4.51
C ASN A 207 -2.64 7.29 3.47
N PHE A 208 -3.01 6.02 3.67
CA PHE A 208 -3.99 5.34 2.83
C PHE A 208 -5.35 6.07 2.83
N PHE A 209 -5.89 6.42 4.00
CA PHE A 209 -7.16 7.14 4.07
C PHE A 209 -7.08 8.56 3.49
N LYS A 210 -5.98 9.28 3.72
CA LYS A 210 -5.75 10.59 3.08
C LYS A 210 -5.73 10.50 1.55
N GLN A 211 -5.17 9.43 1.01
CA GLN A 211 -5.08 9.24 -0.45
C GLN A 211 -6.43 8.86 -1.06
N TYR A 212 -7.16 7.93 -0.45
CA TYR A 212 -8.34 7.31 -1.09
C TYR A 212 -9.69 7.75 -0.53
N PHE A 213 -9.72 8.31 0.69
CA PHE A 213 -10.93 8.71 1.41
C PHE A 213 -10.77 10.07 2.14
N PRO A 214 -10.21 11.11 1.49
CA PRO A 214 -9.82 12.36 2.16
C PRO A 214 -10.96 13.12 2.84
N HIS A 215 -12.21 12.86 2.44
CA HIS A 215 -13.41 13.51 2.96
C HIS A 215 -14.25 12.61 3.88
N ASN A 216 -13.86 11.35 4.04
CA ASN A 216 -14.62 10.32 4.73
C ASN A 216 -13.84 9.69 5.86
N TYR A 217 -12.87 10.41 6.43
CA TYR A 217 -11.97 9.87 7.43
C TYR A 217 -11.62 10.90 8.50
N PHE A 218 -11.46 10.44 9.74
CA PHE A 218 -10.99 11.22 10.86
C PHE A 218 -9.94 10.45 11.67
N TYR A 219 -8.81 11.08 11.97
CA TYR A 219 -7.75 10.51 12.81
C TYR A 219 -7.75 11.11 14.22
N CYS A 220 -7.89 10.25 15.23
CA CYS A 220 -7.80 10.61 16.65
C CYS A 220 -6.45 10.10 17.22
N PRO A 221 -5.38 10.93 17.23
CA PRO A 221 -4.07 10.52 17.72
C PRO A 221 -4.05 10.41 19.25
N ILE A 222 -4.01 9.17 19.75
CA ILE A 222 -4.12 8.85 21.18
C ILE A 222 -2.87 9.23 22.00
N ASP A 223 -1.76 9.53 21.34
CA ASP A 223 -0.51 10.01 21.94
C ASP A 223 -0.44 11.55 22.02
N LYS A 224 -1.37 12.26 21.37
CA LYS A 224 -1.41 13.74 21.37
C LYS A 224 -2.59 14.30 22.15
N TYR A 225 -3.75 13.64 22.11
CA TYR A 225 -4.97 14.12 22.75
C TYR A 225 -5.45 13.13 23.81
N ARG A 226 -5.64 13.63 25.03
CA ARG A 226 -6.05 12.82 26.18
C ARG A 226 -7.45 12.26 25.98
N GLU A 227 -8.34 13.03 25.37
CA GLU A 227 -9.72 12.63 25.08
C GLU A 227 -9.75 11.46 24.10
N CYS A 228 -8.89 11.46 23.08
CA CYS A 228 -8.69 10.32 22.18
C CYS A 228 -8.21 9.08 22.94
N TYR A 229 -7.22 9.24 23.83
CA TYR A 229 -6.69 8.14 24.64
C TYR A 229 -7.75 7.53 25.55
N ASP A 230 -8.48 8.37 26.29
CA ASP A 230 -9.50 7.92 27.23
C ASP A 230 -10.66 7.21 26.50
N ALA A 231 -11.07 7.73 25.33
CA ALA A 231 -12.08 7.10 24.48
C ALA A 231 -11.60 5.75 23.92
N ALA A 232 -10.38 5.70 23.38
CA ALA A 232 -9.78 4.47 22.88
C ALA A 232 -9.66 3.41 23.98
N SER A 233 -9.21 3.79 25.18
CA SER A 233 -9.07 2.88 26.32
C SER A 233 -10.40 2.26 26.73
N ARG A 234 -11.47 3.07 26.84
CA ARG A 234 -12.83 2.56 27.10
C ARG A 234 -13.31 1.65 25.96
N PHE A 235 -12.98 1.98 24.72
CA PHE A 235 -13.34 1.17 23.55
C PHE A 235 -12.63 -0.19 23.56
N VAL A 236 -11.36 -0.26 23.94
CA VAL A 236 -10.63 -1.52 24.16
C VAL A 236 -11.33 -2.40 25.19
N SER A 237 -11.69 -1.84 26.35
CA SER A 237 -12.43 -2.57 27.38
C SER A 237 -13.79 -3.07 26.89
N PHE A 238 -14.49 -2.25 26.08
CA PHE A 238 -15.75 -2.64 25.45
C PHE A 238 -15.56 -3.83 24.50
N LEU A 239 -14.62 -3.76 23.56
CA LEU A 239 -14.33 -4.85 22.62
C LEU A 239 -13.99 -6.15 23.36
N ALA A 240 -13.14 -6.08 24.38
CA ALA A 240 -12.79 -7.22 25.21
C ALA A 240 -14.01 -7.81 25.93
N SER A 241 -14.91 -6.97 26.46
CA SER A 241 -16.15 -7.43 27.09
C SER A 241 -17.13 -8.12 26.14
N LYS A 242 -16.94 -7.93 24.83
CA LYS A 242 -17.72 -8.56 23.75
C LYS A 242 -17.01 -9.76 23.11
N GLY A 243 -15.95 -10.27 23.75
CA GLY A 243 -15.28 -11.50 23.34
C GLY A 243 -14.14 -11.30 22.34
N VAL A 244 -13.76 -10.07 22.01
CA VAL A 244 -12.54 -9.81 21.22
C VAL A 244 -11.32 -10.12 22.10
N PRO A 245 -10.36 -10.96 21.65
CA PRO A 245 -9.13 -11.22 22.39
C PRO A 245 -8.42 -9.93 22.80
N LEU A 246 -7.92 -9.86 24.04
CA LEU A 246 -7.42 -8.61 24.63
C LEU A 246 -6.18 -8.06 23.91
N ASP A 247 -5.33 -8.93 23.39
CA ASP A 247 -4.18 -8.60 22.54
C ASP A 247 -4.60 -7.93 21.23
N ILE A 248 -5.69 -8.43 20.62
CA ILE A 248 -6.30 -7.82 19.44
C ILE A 248 -6.98 -6.50 19.83
N ALA A 249 -7.83 -6.49 20.86
CA ALA A 249 -8.54 -5.28 21.29
C ALA A 249 -7.60 -4.12 21.67
N ARG A 250 -6.38 -4.40 22.12
CA ARG A 250 -5.34 -3.40 22.43
C ARG A 250 -4.51 -2.97 21.23
N SER A 251 -4.60 -3.67 20.10
CA SER A 251 -3.83 -3.36 18.91
C SER A 251 -4.30 -2.06 18.25
N ILE A 252 -3.40 -1.39 17.54
CA ILE A 252 -3.67 -0.15 16.79
C ILE A 252 -3.07 -0.26 15.37
N PRO A 253 -3.64 0.41 14.35
CA PRO A 253 -4.80 1.31 14.44
C PRO A 253 -6.13 0.56 14.72
N GLN A 254 -7.10 1.25 15.31
CA GLN A 254 -8.48 0.76 15.44
C GLN A 254 -9.37 1.69 14.64
N ILE A 255 -10.09 1.16 13.66
CA ILE A 255 -10.96 1.92 12.76
C ILE A 255 -12.40 1.52 13.02
N VAL A 256 -13.27 2.51 13.23
CA VAL A 256 -14.71 2.34 13.32
C VAL A 256 -15.32 2.93 12.05
N ALA A 257 -16.00 2.09 11.27
CA ALA A 257 -16.74 2.56 10.09
C ALA A 257 -18.15 2.98 10.54
N LEU A 258 -18.44 4.26 10.40
CA LEU A 258 -19.70 4.89 10.80
C LEU A 258 -20.52 5.21 9.55
N LYS A 259 -21.83 4.94 9.61
CA LYS A 259 -22.80 5.37 8.61
C LYS A 259 -23.75 6.38 9.24
N ASN A 260 -23.81 7.56 8.66
CA ASN A 260 -24.70 8.62 9.08
C ASN A 260 -26.02 8.50 8.32
N ASP A 261 -26.95 7.71 8.85
CA ASP A 261 -28.30 7.65 8.32
C ASP A 261 -29.15 8.80 8.90
N THR A 262 -30.25 9.15 8.23
CA THR A 262 -31.06 10.35 8.54
C THR A 262 -31.60 10.37 9.97
N ASP A 263 -31.83 9.20 10.56
CA ASP A 263 -32.51 9.09 11.85
C ASP A 263 -31.56 8.76 13.02
N SER A 264 -30.46 8.05 12.74
CA SER A 264 -29.46 7.70 13.75
C SER A 264 -28.16 7.21 13.11
N PRO A 265 -26.98 7.65 13.59
CA PRO A 265 -25.73 7.12 13.11
C PRO A 265 -25.55 5.67 13.57
N SER A 266 -25.04 4.84 12.67
CA SER A 266 -24.84 3.41 12.85
C SER A 266 -23.37 3.04 12.71
N ILE A 267 -22.95 1.96 13.37
CA ILE A 267 -21.62 1.37 13.21
C ILE A 267 -21.74 0.21 12.23
N LEU A 268 -20.98 0.26 11.15
CA LEU A 268 -20.97 -0.79 10.12
C LEU A 268 -20.02 -1.91 10.48
N ALA A 269 -18.83 -1.58 10.99
CA ALA A 269 -17.82 -2.54 11.43
C ALA A 269 -16.77 -1.89 12.31
N VAL A 270 -16.00 -2.73 12.99
CA VAL A 270 -14.72 -2.38 13.63
C VAL A 270 -13.60 -3.12 12.90
N VAL A 271 -12.53 -2.42 12.56
CA VAL A 271 -11.33 -3.01 11.94
C VAL A 271 -10.13 -2.72 12.82
N VAL A 272 -9.41 -3.77 13.20
CA VAL A 272 -8.21 -3.66 14.04
C VAL A 272 -6.97 -4.01 13.19
N GLY A 273 -6.00 -3.10 13.16
CA GLY A 273 -4.79 -3.21 12.35
C GLY A 273 -4.85 -2.46 11.03
N GLU A 274 -3.72 -2.45 10.32
CA GLU A 274 -3.57 -1.78 9.03
C GLU A 274 -4.16 -2.61 7.89
N LEU A 275 -5.16 -2.08 7.19
CA LEU A 275 -5.82 -2.69 6.03
C LEU A 275 -5.93 -1.68 4.88
N ARG A 276 -5.17 -1.93 3.81
CA ARG A 276 -5.02 -1.03 2.65
C ARG A 276 -5.79 -1.49 1.40
N GLU A 277 -6.70 -2.43 1.55
CA GLU A 277 -7.51 -2.92 0.44
C GLU A 277 -8.69 -1.97 0.16
N ARG A 278 -8.60 -1.15 -0.90
CA ARG A 278 -9.65 -0.15 -1.23
C ARG A 278 -11.02 -0.78 -1.46
N SER A 279 -11.08 -1.94 -2.13
CA SER A 279 -12.32 -2.69 -2.38
C SER A 279 -13.04 -3.05 -1.09
N PHE A 280 -12.31 -3.50 -0.06
CA PHE A 280 -12.88 -3.81 1.25
C PHE A 280 -13.61 -2.60 1.86
N TRP A 281 -12.96 -1.44 1.90
CA TRP A 281 -13.56 -0.23 2.49
C TRP A 281 -14.77 0.28 1.71
N LEU A 282 -14.75 0.17 0.37
CA LEU A 282 -15.89 0.52 -0.48
C LEU A 282 -17.07 -0.43 -0.30
N GLN A 283 -16.82 -1.73 -0.23
CA GLN A 283 -17.86 -2.73 0.07
C GLN A 283 -18.46 -2.47 1.45
N LEU A 284 -17.62 -2.23 2.45
CA LEU A 284 -18.06 -1.91 3.80
C LEU A 284 -18.92 -0.64 3.83
N ALA A 285 -18.52 0.43 3.13
CA ALA A 285 -19.30 1.66 3.03
C ALA A 285 -20.69 1.45 2.39
N CYS A 286 -20.78 0.54 1.41
CA CYS A 286 -22.04 0.19 0.77
C CYS A 286 -22.94 -0.73 1.62
N SER A 287 -22.43 -1.33 2.70
CA SER A 287 -23.22 -2.21 3.55
C SER A 287 -24.36 -1.45 4.24
N ALA A 288 -25.47 -2.16 4.44
CA ALA A 288 -26.54 -1.69 5.31
C ALA A 288 -26.12 -1.83 6.79
N PRO A 289 -26.60 -0.95 7.69
CA PRO A 289 -26.51 -1.18 9.12
C PRO A 289 -27.09 -2.55 9.50
N SER A 290 -26.54 -3.15 10.54
CA SER A 290 -26.93 -4.48 11.02
C SER A 290 -27.07 -4.47 12.54
N THR A 291 -27.88 -5.39 13.06
CA THR A 291 -28.01 -5.66 14.50
C THR A 291 -26.79 -6.35 15.10
N VAL A 292 -25.81 -6.70 14.26
CA VAL A 292 -24.50 -7.20 14.67
C VAL A 292 -23.40 -6.37 14.03
N ILE A 293 -22.42 -5.95 14.82
CA ILE A 293 -21.24 -5.23 14.34
C ILE A 293 -20.10 -6.25 14.17
N PRO A 294 -19.68 -6.55 12.92
CA PRO A 294 -18.51 -7.40 12.68
C PRO A 294 -17.21 -6.70 13.12
N VAL A 295 -16.31 -7.48 13.72
CA VAL A 295 -14.95 -7.05 14.06
C VAL A 295 -13.96 -7.78 13.17
N TYR A 296 -13.21 -7.05 12.36
CA TYR A 296 -12.16 -7.57 11.47
C TYR A 296 -10.78 -7.32 12.05
N VAL A 297 -9.81 -8.16 11.68
CA VAL A 297 -8.39 -7.97 11.99
C VAL A 297 -7.61 -8.03 10.69
N SER A 298 -6.68 -7.11 10.49
CA SER A 298 -5.93 -7.05 9.23
C SER A 298 -4.90 -8.18 9.04
N THR A 299 -4.67 -8.99 10.07
CA THR A 299 -3.70 -10.10 10.07
C THR A 299 -4.26 -11.40 9.51
N GLY A 300 -5.40 -11.39 8.82
CA GLY A 300 -5.99 -12.56 8.17
C GLY A 300 -6.65 -12.17 6.87
N SER A 301 -6.74 -13.10 5.93
CA SER A 301 -7.46 -12.96 4.65
C SER A 301 -8.76 -12.14 4.84
N SER A 302 -8.95 -11.15 3.98
CA SER A 302 -9.89 -10.02 4.08
C SER A 302 -11.40 -10.37 4.04
N GLY A 303 -11.80 -11.56 4.50
CA GLY A 303 -13.17 -12.07 4.37
C GLY A 303 -13.95 -12.21 5.67
N SER A 304 -13.33 -12.69 6.76
CA SER A 304 -14.09 -13.18 7.92
C SER A 304 -13.88 -12.34 9.18
N PRO A 305 -14.95 -11.86 9.82
CA PRO A 305 -14.83 -11.21 11.12
C PRO A 305 -14.42 -12.22 12.19
N ILE A 306 -13.58 -11.78 13.13
CA ILE A 306 -13.11 -12.58 14.27
C ILE A 306 -14.11 -12.60 15.43
N ALA A 307 -15.03 -11.64 15.44
CA ALA A 307 -16.06 -11.49 16.46
C ALA A 307 -17.27 -10.75 15.86
N MET A 308 -18.43 -11.00 16.45
CA MET A 308 -19.69 -10.32 16.14
C MET A 308 -20.21 -9.69 17.42
N ILE A 309 -20.41 -8.37 17.43
CA ILE A 309 -20.92 -7.65 18.60
C ILE A 309 -22.43 -7.45 18.40
N ASP A 310 -23.24 -8.11 19.23
CA ASP A 310 -24.70 -7.91 19.23
C ASP A 310 -25.06 -6.52 19.78
N VAL A 311 -25.72 -5.71 18.94
CA VAL A 311 -26.22 -4.36 19.27
C VAL A 311 -27.72 -4.33 19.54
N ASN A 312 -28.44 -5.44 19.50
CA ASN A 312 -29.86 -5.46 19.91
C ASN A 312 -30.07 -5.03 21.37
N THR A 313 -29.04 -5.15 22.20
CA THR A 313 -29.04 -4.70 23.60
C THR A 313 -28.53 -3.27 23.80
N MET A 314 -27.97 -2.64 22.76
CA MET A 314 -27.33 -1.32 22.84
C MET A 314 -27.62 -0.51 21.57
N ASN A 315 -28.30 0.63 21.69
CA ASN A 315 -28.48 1.54 20.56
C ASN A 315 -27.09 1.98 20.02
N HIS A 316 -26.86 1.87 18.71
CA HIS A 316 -25.64 2.32 18.03
C HIS A 316 -25.25 3.76 18.41
N SER A 317 -26.24 4.65 18.58
CA SER A 317 -26.00 6.03 19.00
C SER A 317 -25.32 6.11 20.38
N GLY A 318 -25.67 5.21 21.30
CA GLY A 318 -25.03 5.12 22.62
C GLY A 318 -23.57 4.69 22.53
N LEU A 319 -23.25 3.73 21.64
CA LEU A 319 -21.87 3.33 21.39
C LEU A 319 -21.06 4.50 20.81
N ILE A 320 -21.61 5.19 19.82
CA ILE A 320 -20.95 6.32 19.17
C ILE A 320 -20.68 7.43 20.19
N ASN A 321 -21.67 7.81 20.99
CA ASN A 321 -21.51 8.86 22.00
C ASN A 321 -20.48 8.51 23.10
N ASN A 322 -20.29 7.23 23.41
CA ASN A 322 -19.37 6.79 24.45
C ASN A 322 -17.92 6.64 23.96
N TYR A 323 -17.75 6.27 22.69
CA TYR A 323 -16.49 5.80 22.14
C TYR A 323 -16.01 6.56 20.91
N ILE A 324 -16.70 7.59 20.43
CA ILE A 324 -16.27 8.46 19.33
C ILE A 324 -16.21 9.89 19.85
N VAL A 325 -15.02 10.49 19.84
CA VAL A 325 -14.80 11.83 20.38
C VAL A 325 -14.15 12.70 19.32
N PHE A 326 -14.96 13.53 18.68
CA PHE A 326 -14.41 14.61 17.88
C PHE A 326 -13.82 15.65 18.85
N PRO A 327 -12.51 15.93 18.79
CA PRO A 327 -11.95 17.04 19.54
C PRO A 327 -12.76 18.27 19.14
N THR A 328 -13.46 18.87 20.11
CA THR A 328 -14.00 20.21 19.94
C THR A 328 -12.83 21.05 19.49
N THR A 329 -12.92 21.65 18.30
CA THR A 329 -11.81 22.40 17.70
C THR A 329 -11.13 23.21 18.78
N HIS A 330 -10.00 22.71 19.30
CA HIS A 330 -9.08 23.59 19.96
C HIS A 330 -8.78 24.55 18.83
N SER A 331 -9.25 25.80 18.96
CA SER A 331 -8.73 26.85 18.11
C SER A 331 -7.24 26.72 18.29
N GLU A 332 -6.55 26.13 17.32
CA GLU A 332 -5.11 26.16 17.27
C GLU A 332 -4.86 27.66 17.26
N ALA A 333 -4.53 28.20 18.44
CA ALA A 333 -4.10 29.56 18.58
C ALA A 333 -2.90 29.61 17.65
N LEU A 334 -3.13 30.14 16.44
CA LEU A 334 -2.16 30.22 15.35
C LEU A 334 -0.86 30.65 16.01
N ASN A 335 0.07 29.70 16.11
CA ASN A 335 1.25 29.85 16.93
C ASN A 335 1.92 31.15 16.45
N SER A 336 2.05 32.16 17.31
CA SER A 336 2.36 33.53 16.86
C SER A 336 3.68 33.62 16.08
N GLN A 337 4.52 32.60 16.22
CA GLN A 337 5.75 32.40 15.46
C GLN A 337 5.51 32.17 13.97
N THR A 338 4.46 31.47 13.54
CA THR A 338 4.20 31.19 12.12
C THR A 338 3.72 32.43 11.38
N LEU A 339 2.89 33.26 12.04
CA LEU A 339 2.52 34.59 11.55
C LEU A 339 3.74 35.52 11.49
N GLY A 340 4.64 35.45 12.47
CA GLY A 340 5.90 36.21 12.46
C GLY A 340 6.78 35.90 11.24
N VAL A 341 6.95 34.61 10.90
CA VAL A 341 7.77 34.20 9.75
C VAL A 341 7.16 34.64 8.42
N ILE A 342 5.83 34.53 8.26
CA ILE A 342 5.14 34.97 7.03
C ILE A 342 5.29 36.48 6.85
N VAL A 343 5.13 37.27 7.91
CA VAL A 343 5.31 38.74 7.84
C VAL A 343 6.75 39.10 7.46
N VAL A 344 7.76 38.45 8.06
CA VAL A 344 9.18 38.72 7.77
C VAL A 344 9.54 38.37 6.32
N VAL A 345 9.08 37.24 5.80
CA VAL A 345 9.35 36.83 4.40
C VAL A 345 8.68 37.77 3.39
N THR A 346 7.47 38.23 3.69
CA THR A 346 6.75 39.18 2.83
C THR A 346 7.44 40.55 2.81
N VAL A 347 7.94 41.04 3.95
CA VAL A 347 8.71 42.29 4.02
C VAL A 347 10.05 42.17 3.28
N LEU A 348 10.76 41.04 3.41
CA LEU A 348 12.03 40.78 2.72
C LEU A 348 11.87 40.70 1.20
N THR A 349 10.82 40.05 0.71
CA THR A 349 10.56 39.93 -0.74
C THR A 349 10.18 41.26 -1.37
N VAL A 350 9.37 42.08 -0.70
CA VAL A 350 9.03 43.43 -1.17
C VAL A 350 10.25 44.35 -1.18
N THR A 351 11.09 44.30 -0.14
CA THR A 351 12.30 45.13 -0.05
C THR A 351 13.36 44.74 -1.09
N LEU A 352 13.61 43.44 -1.30
CA LEU A 352 14.54 42.95 -2.33
C LEU A 352 14.01 43.23 -3.74
N GLY A 353 12.71 43.02 -3.98
CA GLY A 353 12.05 43.36 -5.24
C GLY A 353 12.17 44.87 -5.56
N GLY A 354 11.89 45.72 -4.58
CA GLY A 354 12.05 47.17 -4.71
C GLY A 354 13.48 47.58 -5.02
N TYR A 355 14.47 46.98 -4.35
CA TYR A 355 15.89 47.29 -4.57
C TYR A 355 16.36 46.92 -5.98
N THR A 356 15.93 45.77 -6.52
CA THR A 356 16.31 45.36 -7.89
C THR A 356 15.71 46.27 -8.97
N ILE A 357 14.47 46.73 -8.78
CA ILE A 357 13.81 47.69 -9.69
C ILE A 357 14.51 49.06 -9.61
N TYR A 358 14.84 49.53 -8.41
CA TYR A 358 15.57 50.78 -8.19
C TYR A 358 16.99 50.75 -8.80
N ALA A 359 17.73 49.65 -8.61
CA ALA A 359 19.05 49.48 -9.20
C ALA A 359 19.03 49.47 -10.74
N ARG A 360 17.98 48.91 -11.35
CA ARG A 360 17.80 48.91 -12.81
C ARG A 360 17.50 50.30 -13.38
N THR A 361 16.67 51.08 -12.71
CA THR A 361 16.30 52.44 -13.16
C THR A 361 17.48 53.41 -13.07
N ARG A 362 18.30 53.34 -11.99
CA ARG A 362 19.47 54.23 -11.83
C ARG A 362 20.56 54.03 -12.89
N ARG A 363 20.72 52.81 -13.43
CA ARG A 363 21.70 52.53 -14.50
C ARG A 363 21.33 53.18 -15.85
N ARG A 364 20.07 53.58 -16.07
CA ARG A 364 19.66 54.21 -17.34
C ARG A 364 19.95 55.72 -17.42
N VAL A 365 20.26 56.40 -16.31
CA VAL A 365 20.37 57.87 -16.27
C VAL A 365 21.78 58.41 -16.60
N LYS A 366 22.83 57.57 -16.64
CA LYS A 366 24.17 58.00 -17.04
C LYS A 366 24.52 57.53 -18.46
N ARG A 367 23.89 58.11 -19.47
CA ARG A 367 24.51 58.24 -20.80
C ARG A 367 24.81 59.72 -21.03
N PRO A 368 26.08 60.15 -20.94
CA PRO A 368 26.44 61.51 -21.31
C PRO A 368 26.11 61.72 -22.79
N ALA A 369 25.39 62.79 -23.08
CA ALA A 369 25.11 63.23 -24.44
C ALA A 369 26.45 63.50 -25.13
N SER A 370 26.76 62.71 -26.17
CA SER A 370 27.92 62.96 -27.01
C SER A 370 27.67 64.24 -27.82
N SER A 371 28.32 65.32 -27.39
CA SER A 371 28.45 66.58 -28.10
C SER A 371 28.92 66.32 -29.54
N ARG A 372 28.14 66.83 -30.49
CA ARG A 372 28.29 66.66 -31.93
C ARG A 372 28.74 68.01 -32.51
N ARG A 373 29.97 68.03 -33.04
CA ARG A 373 30.54 68.88 -34.12
C ARG A 373 30.42 70.41 -34.10
N GLY A 374 31.54 71.00 -34.50
CA GLY A 374 31.73 72.27 -35.22
C GLY A 374 33.12 72.79 -34.86
N SER A 375 34.08 73.03 -35.73
CA SER A 375 34.16 73.13 -37.20
C SER A 375 35.64 72.99 -37.57
#